data_AF-A0A1V6I1Z3-F1
#
_entry.id   AF-A0A1V6I1Z3-F1
#
_cell.length_a   1.000
_cell.length_b   1.000
_cell.length_c   1.000
_cell.angle_alpha   90.00
_cell.angle_beta   90.00
_cell.angle_gamma   90.00
#
_symmetry.space_group_name_H-M   'P 1'
#
loop_
_entity.id
_entity.type
_entity.pdbx_description
1 polymer ?
#
loop_
_entity_poly.entity_id
_entity_poly.type
_entity_poly.pdbx_seq_one_letter_code
_entity_poly.pdbx_strand_id
1 'polypeptide(L)' 'MYLNKTEKMNMNLNETKFRIGDLVYKPKGYKFPGIVVSVFKNTNGETRIVAELENNGMLHIFTEAQLERRPNKEKK' A
#
# COMPACT_ATOMS: atom_id res chain seq x y z
N MET A 1 -30.10 -3.27 11.75
CA MET A 1 -29.59 -4.59 11.34
C MET A 1 -28.09 -4.61 11.61
N TYR A 2 -27.62 -5.46 12.52
CA TYR A 2 -26.18 -5.58 12.79
C TYR A 2 -25.62 -6.74 11.98
N LEU A 3 -24.57 -6.47 11.20
CA LEU A 3 -23.84 -7.50 10.44
C LEU A 3 -23.20 -8.53 11.37
N ASN A 4 -23.22 -9.78 10.96
CA ASN A 4 -22.71 -10.89 11.76
C ASN A 4 -21.16 -10.94 11.75
N LYS A 5 -20.58 -11.68 12.70
CA LYS A 5 -19.12 -11.73 12.92
C LYS A 5 -18.34 -12.21 11.69
N THR A 6 -18.93 -13.11 10.90
CA THR A 6 -18.35 -13.67 9.67
C THR A 6 -18.37 -12.64 8.54
N GLU A 7 -19.45 -11.88 8.38
CA GLU A 7 -19.53 -10.75 7.44
C GLU A 7 -18.54 -9.64 7.80
N LYS A 8 -18.38 -9.34 9.10
CA LYS A 8 -17.37 -8.39 9.58
C LYS A 8 -15.94 -8.88 9.35
N MET A 9 -15.66 -10.17 9.53
CA MET A 9 -14.34 -10.75 9.21
C MET A 9 -14.07 -10.74 7.70
N ASN A 10 -15.05 -11.04 6.86
CA ASN A 10 -14.90 -11.01 5.41
C ASN A 10 -14.78 -9.59 4.83
N MET A 11 -15.33 -8.57 5.49
CA MET A 11 -15.05 -7.16 5.16
C MET A 11 -13.62 -6.73 5.55
N ASN A 12 -13.10 -7.25 6.66
CA ASN A 12 -11.73 -6.94 7.13
C ASN A 12 -10.61 -7.69 6.40
N LEU A 13 -10.92 -8.73 5.62
CA LEU A 13 -9.92 -9.50 4.85
C LEU A 13 -9.55 -8.86 3.50
N ASN A 14 -10.21 -7.75 3.12
CA ASN A 14 -9.96 -7.02 1.88
C ASN A 14 -9.35 -5.63 2.12
N GLU A 15 -8.91 -5.31 3.34
CA GLU A 15 -8.16 -4.07 3.56
C GLU A 15 -6.72 -4.26 3.09
N THR A 16 -6.38 -3.54 2.02
CA THR A 16 -5.02 -3.51 1.48
C THR A 16 -4.03 -3.06 2.55
N LYS A 17 -2.85 -3.66 2.60
CA LYS A 17 -1.75 -3.34 3.54
C LYS A 17 -1.39 -1.86 3.56
N PHE A 18 -1.68 -1.15 2.48
CA PHE A 18 -1.34 0.25 2.27
C PHE A 18 -2.57 1.11 2.00
N ARG A 19 -2.47 2.39 2.34
CA ARG A 19 -3.46 3.43 2.01
C ARG A 19 -2.76 4.59 1.31
N ILE A 20 -3.51 5.40 0.56
CA ILE A 20 -2.98 6.62 -0.07
C ILE A 20 -2.38 7.52 1.03
N GLY A 21 -1.17 8.03 0.79
CA GLY A 21 -0.38 8.82 1.73
C GLY A 21 0.62 8.02 2.56
N ASP A 22 0.55 6.68 2.57
CA ASP A 22 1.54 5.87 3.29
C ASP A 22 2.94 6.09 2.71
N LEU A 23 3.91 6.37 3.57
CA LEU A 23 5.33 6.30 3.21
C LEU A 23 5.74 4.84 3.14
N VAL A 24 6.37 4.46 2.05
CA VAL A 24 6.78 3.08 1.78
C VAL A 24 8.23 2.99 1.35
N TYR A 25 8.80 1.81 1.53
CA TYR A 25 10.08 1.47 0.94
C TYR A 25 10.10 0.03 0.41
N LYS A 26 11.01 -0.23 -0.53
CA LYS A 26 11.28 -1.57 -1.06
C LYS A 26 12.40 -2.24 -0.24
N PRO A 27 12.14 -3.31 0.52
CA PRO A 27 13.13 -3.90 1.44
C PRO A 27 14.19 -4.74 0.73
N LYS A 28 13.91 -5.21 -0.49
CA LYS A 28 14.83 -6.07 -1.27
C LYS A 28 15.05 -5.52 -2.68
N GLY A 29 16.30 -5.54 -3.16
CA GLY A 29 16.68 -5.02 -4.48
C GLY A 29 16.98 -3.52 -4.43
N TYR A 30 16.71 -2.79 -5.53
CA TYR A 30 17.00 -1.36 -5.59
C TYR A 30 16.20 -0.56 -4.54
N LYS A 31 16.82 0.50 -4.02
CA LYS A 31 16.23 1.38 -3.02
C LYS A 31 15.13 2.23 -3.67
N PHE A 32 13.94 2.17 -3.09
CA PHE A 32 12.79 2.97 -3.51
C PHE A 32 12.10 3.56 -2.29
N PRO A 33 12.38 4.81 -1.89
CA PRO A 33 11.55 5.55 -0.95
C PRO A 33 10.38 6.20 -1.70
N GLY A 34 9.14 5.92 -1.31
CA GLY A 34 8.00 6.49 -2.02
C GLY A 34 6.78 6.72 -1.16
N ILE A 35 5.80 7.37 -1.78
CA ILE A 35 4.50 7.70 -1.19
C ILE A 35 3.43 6.97 -1.98
N VAL A 36 2.55 6.25 -1.31
CA VAL A 36 1.43 5.57 -1.98
C VAL A 36 0.44 6.61 -2.50
N VAL A 37 0.19 6.60 -3.81
CA VAL A 37 -0.73 7.56 -4.47
C VAL A 37 -1.95 6.89 -5.06
N SER A 38 -1.94 5.56 -5.22
CA SER A 38 -3.11 4.78 -5.64
C SER A 38 -3.01 3.33 -5.21
N VAL A 39 -4.16 2.71 -4.94
CA VAL A 39 -4.30 1.27 -4.68
C VAL A 39 -5.49 0.76 -5.48
N PHE A 40 -5.28 -0.26 -6.31
CA PHE A 40 -6.31 -0.78 -7.20
C PHE A 40 -6.16 -2.30 -7.40
N LYS A 41 -7.19 -2.94 -7.97
CA LYS A 41 -7.12 -4.33 -8.43
C LYS A 41 -6.84 -4.36 -9.93
N ASN A 42 -5.89 -5.17 -10.38
CA ASN A 42 -5.73 -5.41 -11.82
C ASN A 42 -6.88 -6.28 -12.37
N THR A 43 -6.85 -6.59 -13.67
CA THR A 43 -7.88 -7.41 -14.33
C THR A 43 -7.99 -8.84 -13.79
N ASN A 44 -6.99 -9.31 -13.04
CA ASN A 44 -6.99 -10.61 -12.37
C ASN A 44 -7.49 -10.53 -10.92
N GLY A 45 -7.90 -9.35 -10.45
CA GLY A 45 -8.36 -9.13 -9.07
C GLY A 45 -7.26 -8.97 -8.04
N GLU A 46 -5.99 -8.89 -8.45
CA GLU A 46 -4.83 -8.78 -7.56
C GLU A 46 -4.58 -7.31 -7.15
N THR A 47 -4.31 -7.08 -5.87
CA THR A 47 -3.95 -5.74 -5.36
C THR A 47 -2.62 -5.25 -5.94
N ARG A 48 -2.65 -4.03 -6.47
CA ARG A 48 -1.48 -3.28 -6.97
C ARG A 48 -1.42 -1.92 -6.28
N ILE A 49 -0.19 -1.53 -5.93
CA ILE A 49 0.10 -0.25 -5.26
C ILE A 49 0.89 0.61 -6.24
N VAL A 50 0.39 1.81 -6.52
CA VAL A 50 1.17 2.85 -7.20
C VAL A 50 1.85 3.69 -6.12
N ALA A 51 3.18 3.75 -6.17
CA ALA A 51 3.97 4.60 -5.31
C ALA A 51 4.77 5.60 -6.15
N GLU A 52 4.73 6.87 -5.74
CA GLU A 52 5.53 7.95 -6.30
C GLU A 52 6.88 8.00 -5.58
N LEU A 53 7.96 8.00 -6.35
CA LEU A 53 9.32 8.09 -5.84
C LEU A 53 9.59 9.50 -5.32
N GLU A 54 10.09 9.58 -4.09
CA GLU A 54 10.40 10.85 -3.45
C GLU A 54 11.42 11.66 -4.27
N ASN A 55 11.13 12.95 -4.49
CA ASN A 55 11.99 13.95 -5.11
C ASN A 55 12.24 13.80 -6.62
N ASN A 56 11.53 12.95 -7.35
CA ASN A 56 11.60 12.95 -8.82
C ASN A 56 10.29 12.63 -9.56
N GLY A 57 9.19 12.37 -8.85
CA GLY A 57 7.86 12.17 -9.44
C GLY A 57 7.69 10.88 -10.23
N MET A 58 8.67 9.97 -10.24
CA MET A 58 8.54 8.71 -10.97
C MET A 58 7.55 7.77 -10.28
N LEU A 59 6.55 7.30 -11.02
CA LEU A 59 5.57 6.34 -10.53
C LEU A 59 6.02 4.90 -10.80
N HIS A 60 5.90 4.05 -9.79
CA HIS A 60 6.14 2.61 -9.91
C HIS A 60 4.96 1.82 -9.35
N ILE A 61 4.68 0.68 -9.96
CA ILE A 61 3.61 -0.23 -9.55
C ILE A 61 4.23 -1.45 -8.87
N PHE A 62 3.77 -1.77 -7.67
CA PHE A 62 4.26 -2.87 -6.85
C PHE A 62 3.15 -3.82 -6.41
N THR A 63 3.55 -5.02 -5.99
CA THR A 63 2.71 -5.92 -5.19
C THR A 63 2.82 -5.57 -3.71
N GLU A 64 1.86 -6.01 -2.88
CA GLU A 64 1.90 -5.75 -1.43
C GLU A 64 3.15 -6.32 -0.74
N ALA A 65 3.66 -7.45 -1.25
CA ALA A 65 4.83 -8.13 -0.72
C ALA A 65 6.16 -7.42 -1.04
N GLN A 66 6.17 -6.54 -2.05
CA GLN A 66 7.37 -5.82 -2.46
C GLN A 66 7.63 -4.54 -1.66
N LEU A 67 6.66 -4.13 -0.83
CA LEU A 67 6.73 -2.88 -0.08
C LEU A 67 6.58 -3.14 1.41
N GLU A 68 7.14 -2.23 2.19
CA GLU A 68 6.92 -2.09 3.63
C GLU A 68 6.68 -0.63 4.00
N ARG A 69 5.93 -0.40 5.09
CA ARG A 69 5.69 0.95 5.60
C ARG A 69 6.97 1.51 6.20
N ARG A 70 7.28 2.76 5.85
CA ARG A 70 8.31 3.56 6.49
C ARG A 70 7.64 4.42 7.56
N PRO A 71 8.09 4.40 8.82
CA PRO A 71 7.54 5.28 9.84
C PRO A 71 7.74 6.74 9.42
N ASN A 72 6.67 7.53 9.48
CA ASN A 72 6.78 8.97 9.28
C ASN A 72 7.55 9.56 10.47
N LYS A 73 8.69 10.19 10.22
CA LYS A 73 9.48 10.86 11.27
C LYS A 73 8.81 12.19 11.60
N GLU A 74 7.61 12.16 12.18
CA GLU A 74 7.04 13.35 12.80
C GLU A 74 7.66 13.56 14.19
N LYS A 75 8.64 14.48 14.19
CA LYS A 75 9.06 15.43 15.24
C LYS A 75 9.21 14.89 16.68
N LYS A 76 10.46 14.73 17.11
CA LYS A 76 10.89 15.18 18.43
C LYS A 76 11.30 16.64 18.32
#